data_AF-X7RWM2-F1
#
_entry.id   AF-X7RWM2-F1
#
_cell.length_a   1.000
_cell.length_b   1.000
_cell.length_c   1.000
_cell.angle_alpha   90.00
_cell.angle_beta   90.00
_cell.angle_gamma   90.00
#
_symmetry.space_group_name_H-M   'P 1'
#
loop_
_entity.id
_entity.type
_entity.pdbx_description
1 polymer ?
#
loop_
_entity_poly.entity_id
_entity_poly.type
_entity_poly.pdbx_seq_one_letter_code
_entity_poly.pdbx_strand_id
1 'polypeptide(L)'
;MIRNYIFESILNKIADFFLKNNILEILECEFKKFEKVDMNEENLDKFKNFISDMENKIKNFDMKISLYDSLIFYAMYTTQNRKLKDYVREDLSFKNKSNAIYLDYNVLQDYENDKDVINQLINEKNFFVYSPIHAEEIIRATEKKDYIVQKNKVIDIISKYFSNILVIEQDNRVYKEDFENSIERAINNPIQRIVDIVKVLDFYELSPSPTRDAIKNYLNQIKVNNITLNNLSIAEILTKFPKLKEYFNDIMKNTSPFNSRINSLFSFLDYIGYFSEKNAKRFKSSFYDCLHVEYAEGTKYFITKDKKLAKRAEVIYNFLNIRTGVYFLNKNKLELKKEYNLEISQ
;
A
#
# COMPACT_ATOMS: atom_id res chain seq x y z
N MET A 1 24.30 9.25 -20.90
CA MET A 1 24.21 8.21 -21.95
C MET A 1 24.76 6.85 -21.48
N ILE A 2 26.03 6.74 -21.06
CA ILE A 2 26.63 5.46 -20.58
C ILE A 2 25.93 4.87 -19.33
N ARG A 3 25.53 5.71 -18.35
CA ARG A 3 24.80 5.23 -17.15
C ARG A 3 23.43 4.61 -17.46
N ASN A 4 22.70 5.15 -18.45
CA ASN A 4 21.40 4.59 -18.85
C ASN A 4 21.57 3.23 -19.54
N TYR A 5 22.61 3.08 -20.36
CA TYR A 5 22.89 1.82 -21.06
C TYR A 5 23.26 0.68 -20.09
N ILE A 6 24.09 0.98 -19.08
CA ILE A 6 24.44 0.00 -18.04
C ILE A 6 23.20 -0.38 -17.23
N PHE A 7 22.36 0.60 -16.88
CA PHE A 7 21.14 0.37 -16.11
C PHE A 7 20.13 -0.48 -16.88
N GLU A 8 19.85 -0.16 -18.14
CA GLU A 8 18.98 -0.96 -19.02
C GLU A 8 19.52 -2.37 -19.23
N SER A 9 20.84 -2.54 -19.38
CA SER A 9 21.47 -3.86 -19.47
C SER A 9 21.22 -4.70 -18.22
N ILE A 10 21.32 -4.11 -17.02
CA ILE A 10 21.01 -4.79 -15.76
C ILE A 10 19.53 -5.17 -15.68
N LEU A 11 18.62 -4.25 -16.00
CA LEU A 11 17.17 -4.51 -15.99
C LEU A 11 16.82 -5.67 -16.93
N ASN A 12 17.35 -5.67 -18.15
CA ASN A 12 17.09 -6.72 -19.13
C ASN A 12 17.63 -8.08 -18.67
N LYS A 13 18.84 -8.12 -18.10
CA LYS A 13 19.42 -9.36 -17.55
C LYS A 13 18.58 -9.95 -16.41
N ILE A 14 18.09 -9.08 -15.51
CA ILE A 14 17.21 -9.50 -14.40
C ILE A 14 15.88 -10.03 -14.93
N ALA A 15 15.26 -9.31 -15.87
CA ALA A 15 14.03 -9.74 -16.48
C ALA A 15 14.17 -11.11 -17.17
N ASP A 16 15.25 -11.29 -17.93
CA ASP A 16 15.59 -12.56 -18.56
C ASP A 16 15.71 -13.70 -17.53
N PHE A 17 16.41 -13.46 -16.42
CA PHE A 17 16.54 -14.45 -15.34
C PHE A 17 15.18 -14.79 -14.74
N PHE A 18 14.37 -13.78 -14.42
CA PHE A 18 13.05 -13.97 -13.80
C PHE A 18 12.10 -14.74 -14.72
N LEU A 19 12.05 -14.39 -16.00
CA LEU A 19 11.19 -15.00 -17.00
C LEU A 19 11.64 -16.42 -17.34
N LYS A 20 12.93 -16.65 -17.63
CA LYS A 20 13.45 -17.98 -18.02
C LYS A 20 13.32 -19.02 -16.90
N ASN A 21 13.43 -18.58 -15.65
CA ASN A 21 13.43 -19.47 -14.49
C ASN A 21 12.11 -19.44 -13.70
N ASN A 22 11.08 -18.73 -14.18
CA ASN A 22 9.79 -18.58 -13.50
C ASN A 22 9.93 -18.13 -12.02
N ILE A 23 10.87 -17.23 -11.74
CA ILE A 23 11.26 -16.86 -10.37
C ILE A 23 10.07 -16.31 -9.58
N LEU A 24 9.27 -15.42 -10.20
CA LEU A 24 8.12 -14.81 -9.53
C LEU A 24 7.09 -15.88 -9.10
N GLU A 25 6.80 -16.84 -9.99
CA GLU A 25 5.85 -17.93 -9.70
C GLU A 25 6.33 -18.84 -8.57
N ILE A 26 7.63 -19.18 -8.57
CA ILE A 26 8.26 -19.98 -7.51
C ILE A 26 8.14 -19.26 -6.17
N LEU A 27 8.50 -17.97 -6.12
CA LEU A 27 8.43 -17.17 -4.90
C LEU A 27 6.99 -17.11 -4.37
N GLU A 28 6.01 -16.87 -5.23
CA GLU A 28 4.61 -16.85 -4.79
C GLU A 28 4.12 -18.18 -4.24
N CYS A 29 4.46 -19.28 -4.90
CA CYS A 29 4.07 -20.61 -4.46
C CYS A 29 4.64 -20.92 -3.08
N GLU A 30 5.92 -20.59 -2.84
CA GLU A 30 6.54 -20.76 -1.52
C GLU A 30 5.92 -19.82 -0.48
N PHE A 31 5.74 -18.54 -0.80
CA PHE A 31 5.17 -17.58 0.14
C PHE A 31 3.74 -17.99 0.57
N LYS A 32 2.92 -18.52 -0.36
CA LYS A 32 1.60 -19.08 -0.04
C LYS A 32 1.65 -20.28 0.91
N LYS A 33 2.74 -21.06 0.92
CA LYS A 33 2.92 -22.15 1.91
C LYS A 33 3.20 -21.57 3.29
N PHE A 34 4.10 -20.58 3.37
CA PHE A 34 4.44 -19.92 4.62
C PHE A 34 3.25 -19.14 5.22
N GLU A 35 2.33 -18.65 4.39
CA GLU A 35 1.08 -18.05 4.86
C GLU A 35 0.11 -19.03 5.53
N LYS A 36 0.22 -20.33 5.24
CA LYS A 36 -0.69 -21.33 5.81
C LYS A 36 -0.21 -21.90 7.12
N VAL A 37 1.05 -21.65 7.48
CA VAL A 37 1.69 -22.18 8.70
C VAL A 37 1.94 -21.07 9.71
N ASP A 38 2.05 -21.46 10.98
CA ASP A 38 2.52 -20.55 12.02
C ASP A 38 4.03 -20.35 11.90
N MET A 39 4.46 -19.11 11.86
CA MET A 39 5.86 -18.74 11.66
C MET A 39 6.63 -18.78 12.98
N ASN A 40 6.77 -19.99 13.52
CA ASN A 40 7.69 -20.31 14.61
C ASN A 40 9.15 -20.28 14.11
N GLU A 41 10.11 -20.45 15.02
CA GLU A 41 11.55 -20.41 14.70
C GLU A 41 11.92 -21.38 13.58
N GLU A 42 11.41 -22.62 13.62
CA GLU A 42 11.67 -23.65 12.61
C GLU A 42 11.19 -23.23 11.20
N ASN A 43 9.95 -22.72 11.09
CA ASN A 43 9.39 -22.29 9.82
C ASN A 43 10.07 -21.01 9.30
N LEU A 44 10.48 -20.12 10.19
CA LEU A 44 11.26 -18.95 9.82
C LEU A 44 12.65 -19.34 9.27
N ASP A 45 13.31 -20.33 9.86
CA ASP A 45 14.61 -20.82 9.37
C ASP A 45 14.46 -21.50 8.01
N LYS A 46 13.42 -22.31 7.81
CA LYS A 46 13.09 -22.86 6.48
C LYS A 46 12.89 -21.76 5.45
N PHE A 47 12.17 -20.70 5.81
CA PHE A 47 11.94 -19.56 4.92
C PHE A 47 13.25 -18.83 4.59
N LYS A 48 14.09 -18.54 5.59
CA LYS A 48 15.41 -17.93 5.38
C LYS A 48 16.31 -18.77 4.48
N ASN A 49 16.33 -20.09 4.67
CA ASN A 49 17.10 -21.00 3.84
C ASN A 49 16.62 -20.95 2.37
N PHE A 50 15.30 -20.95 2.15
CA PHE A 50 14.74 -20.78 0.81
C PHE A 50 15.17 -19.45 0.17
N ILE A 51 15.12 -18.34 0.90
CA ILE A 51 15.60 -17.04 0.39
C ILE A 51 17.09 -17.09 0.04
N SER A 52 17.93 -17.66 0.91
CA SER A 52 19.37 -17.83 0.67
C SER A 52 19.64 -18.67 -0.58
N ASP A 53 18.90 -19.75 -0.79
CA ASP A 53 19.02 -20.58 -2.00
C ASP A 53 18.66 -19.80 -3.27
N MET A 54 17.63 -18.96 -3.20
CA MET A 54 17.25 -18.07 -4.31
C MET A 54 18.31 -17.01 -4.59
N GLU A 55 18.90 -16.41 -3.56
CA GLU A 55 20.01 -15.48 -3.72
C GLU A 55 21.25 -16.13 -4.33
N ASN A 56 21.55 -17.38 -3.96
CA ASN A 56 22.64 -18.14 -4.57
C ASN A 56 22.40 -18.43 -6.05
N LYS A 57 21.15 -18.72 -6.45
CA LYS A 57 20.79 -18.84 -7.87
C LYS A 57 20.98 -17.53 -8.64
N ILE A 58 20.60 -16.39 -8.05
CA ILE A 58 20.82 -15.06 -8.65
C ILE A 58 22.32 -14.79 -8.80
N LYS A 59 23.13 -15.05 -7.75
CA LYS A 59 24.59 -14.88 -7.78
C LYS A 59 25.25 -15.71 -8.87
N ASN A 60 24.80 -16.95 -9.05
CA ASN A 60 25.30 -17.85 -10.09
C ASN A 60 24.93 -17.38 -11.52
N PHE A 61 23.98 -16.45 -11.65
CA PHE A 61 23.65 -15.78 -12.91
C PHE A 61 24.56 -14.55 -13.18
N ASP A 62 25.71 -14.47 -12.49
CA ASP A 62 26.68 -13.38 -12.54
C ASP A 62 26.15 -12.03 -12.02
N MET A 63 25.29 -12.09 -10.99
CA MET A 63 24.64 -10.92 -10.40
C MET A 63 24.88 -10.86 -8.89
N LYS A 64 25.74 -9.94 -8.43
CA LYS A 64 25.96 -9.68 -7.00
C LYS A 64 24.88 -8.76 -6.41
N ILE A 65 23.62 -9.14 -6.58
CA ILE A 65 22.45 -8.34 -6.19
C ILE A 65 21.59 -9.21 -5.26
N SER A 66 21.00 -8.61 -4.23
CA SER A 66 20.10 -9.31 -3.30
C SER A 66 18.81 -9.76 -4.02
N LEU A 67 18.07 -10.70 -3.44
CA LEU A 67 16.74 -11.04 -3.98
C LEU A 67 15.80 -9.82 -3.96
N TYR A 68 15.85 -9.04 -2.89
CA TYR A 68 15.06 -7.82 -2.73
C TYR A 68 15.30 -6.83 -3.86
N ASP A 69 16.57 -6.44 -4.10
CA ASP A 69 16.91 -5.49 -5.16
C ASP A 69 16.58 -6.05 -6.55
N SER A 70 16.75 -7.37 -6.74
CA SER A 70 16.38 -8.04 -7.98
C SER A 70 14.88 -7.95 -8.27
N LEU A 71 14.03 -8.07 -7.24
CA LEU A 71 12.59 -7.89 -7.33
C LEU A 71 12.23 -6.45 -7.70
N ILE A 72 12.88 -5.45 -7.08
CA ILE A 72 12.67 -4.04 -7.41
C ILE A 72 13.02 -3.75 -8.86
N PHE A 73 14.18 -4.22 -9.33
CA PHE A 73 14.57 -4.07 -10.74
C PHE A 73 13.63 -4.78 -11.70
N TYR A 74 13.13 -5.97 -11.33
CA TYR A 74 12.12 -6.65 -12.14
C TYR A 74 10.80 -5.86 -12.20
N ALA A 75 10.36 -5.24 -11.10
CA ALA A 75 9.20 -4.35 -11.08
C ALA A 75 9.41 -3.12 -11.99
N MET A 76 10.60 -2.53 -11.98
CA MET A 76 10.94 -1.41 -12.88
C MET A 76 10.88 -1.83 -14.35
N TYR A 77 11.48 -2.98 -14.70
CA TYR A 77 11.44 -3.51 -16.06
C TYR A 77 10.01 -3.75 -16.55
N THR A 78 9.20 -4.41 -15.72
CA THR A 78 7.80 -4.73 -16.07
C THR A 78 6.95 -3.47 -16.22
N THR A 79 7.21 -2.43 -15.42
CA THR A 79 6.57 -1.11 -15.57
C THR A 79 6.95 -0.45 -16.90
N GLN A 80 8.24 -0.46 -17.27
CA GLN A 80 8.75 0.18 -18.49
C GLN A 80 8.28 -0.52 -19.77
N ASN A 81 8.19 -1.85 -19.75
CA ASN A 81 7.84 -2.66 -20.92
C ASN A 81 6.35 -3.03 -20.98
N ARG A 82 5.54 -2.44 -20.09
CA ARG A 82 4.10 -2.70 -20.07
C ARG A 82 3.48 -2.16 -21.35
N LYS A 83 2.88 -3.03 -22.16
CA LYS A 83 1.95 -2.61 -23.20
C LYS A 83 0.73 -2.02 -22.51
N LEU A 84 0.59 -0.71 -22.56
CA LEU A 84 -0.63 -0.03 -22.13
C LEU A 84 -1.72 -0.42 -23.13
N LYS A 85 -2.69 -1.22 -22.69
CA LYS A 85 -3.97 -1.31 -23.39
C LYS A 85 -4.65 0.04 -23.17
N ASP A 86 -5.16 0.65 -24.24
CA ASP A 86 -5.89 1.92 -24.14
C ASP A 86 -7.22 1.67 -23.44
N TYR A 87 -7.23 1.89 -22.13
CA TYR A 87 -8.47 1.95 -21.36
C TYR A 87 -9.03 3.35 -21.50
N VAL A 88 -10.21 3.46 -22.11
CA VAL A 88 -10.90 4.74 -22.25
C VAL A 88 -11.40 5.17 -20.88
N ARG A 89 -10.92 6.32 -20.42
CA ARG A 89 -11.41 7.01 -19.22
C ARG A 89 -12.07 8.30 -19.65
N GLU A 90 -13.28 8.52 -19.19
CA GLU A 90 -13.96 9.81 -19.35
C GLU A 90 -13.51 10.73 -18.21
N ASP A 91 -12.89 11.86 -18.53
CA ASP A 91 -12.55 12.89 -17.55
C ASP A 91 -13.84 13.58 -17.08
N LEU A 92 -14.18 13.44 -15.80
CA LEU A 92 -15.34 14.09 -15.18
C LEU A 92 -14.94 15.42 -14.55
N SER A 93 -14.30 16.30 -15.32
CA SER A 93 -13.80 17.61 -14.90
C SER A 93 -14.82 18.51 -14.17
N PHE A 94 -16.12 18.28 -14.38
CA PHE A 94 -17.21 18.96 -13.68
C PHE A 94 -17.41 18.49 -12.22
N LYS A 95 -16.82 17.36 -11.82
CA LYS A 95 -16.77 16.86 -10.45
C LYS A 95 -15.42 17.16 -9.82
N ASN A 96 -15.44 17.55 -8.55
CA ASN A 96 -14.22 17.82 -7.79
C ASN A 96 -13.91 16.65 -6.85
N LYS A 97 -12.66 16.16 -6.85
CA LYS A 97 -12.18 15.10 -5.94
C LYS A 97 -12.43 15.44 -4.47
N SER A 98 -12.40 16.72 -4.08
CA SER A 98 -12.71 17.18 -2.70
C SER A 98 -14.16 16.96 -2.26
N ASN A 99 -15.05 16.53 -3.15
CA ASN A 99 -16.40 16.07 -2.82
C ASN A 99 -16.52 14.54 -2.82
N ALA A 100 -15.46 13.82 -3.19
CA ALA A 100 -15.46 12.37 -3.24
C ALA A 100 -15.44 11.75 -1.83
N ILE A 101 -16.15 10.65 -1.66
CA ILE A 101 -16.08 9.78 -0.49
C ILE A 101 -15.36 8.50 -0.91
N TYR A 102 -14.21 8.26 -0.32
CA TYR A 102 -13.39 7.09 -0.57
C TYR A 102 -13.61 6.06 0.54
N LEU A 103 -13.97 4.84 0.16
CA LEU A 103 -14.13 3.72 1.08
C LEU A 103 -12.91 2.81 0.97
N ASP A 104 -12.32 2.45 2.10
CA ASP A 104 -11.42 1.30 2.21
C ASP A 104 -12.14 0.03 1.70
N TYR A 105 -11.40 -0.95 1.15
CA TYR A 105 -11.97 -2.18 0.65
C TYR A 105 -12.81 -2.93 1.68
N ASN A 106 -12.41 -2.93 2.96
CA ASN A 106 -13.17 -3.58 4.02
C ASN A 106 -14.56 -2.94 4.27
N VAL A 107 -14.74 -1.68 3.88
CA VAL A 107 -16.04 -0.99 3.87
C VAL A 107 -16.74 -1.26 2.55
N LEU A 108 -16.04 -1.09 1.42
CA LEU A 108 -16.59 -1.25 0.07
C LEU A 108 -17.22 -2.63 -0.14
N GLN A 109 -16.50 -3.70 0.23
CA GLN A 109 -16.97 -5.07 0.01
C GLN A 109 -18.25 -5.38 0.81
N ASP A 110 -18.52 -4.64 1.89
CA ASP A 110 -19.68 -4.79 2.76
C ASP A 110 -20.66 -3.63 2.65
N TYR A 111 -20.50 -2.77 1.64
CA TYR A 111 -21.20 -1.50 1.55
C TYR A 111 -22.72 -1.64 1.71
N GLU A 112 -23.35 -2.64 1.13
CA GLU A 112 -24.80 -2.82 1.22
C GLU A 112 -25.30 -3.06 2.65
N ASN A 113 -24.49 -3.67 3.51
CA ASN A 113 -24.81 -3.89 4.92
C ASN A 113 -24.68 -2.59 5.74
N ASP A 114 -23.73 -1.73 5.38
CA ASP A 114 -23.41 -0.49 6.09
C ASP A 114 -24.02 0.76 5.45
N LYS A 115 -24.71 0.61 4.32
CA LYS A 115 -25.15 1.71 3.44
C LYS A 115 -25.95 2.76 4.20
N ASP A 116 -26.85 2.36 5.09
CA ASP A 116 -27.75 3.29 5.77
C ASP A 116 -26.98 4.22 6.71
N VAL A 117 -25.87 3.73 7.26
CA VAL A 117 -24.96 4.51 8.11
C VAL A 117 -24.05 5.37 7.26
N ILE A 118 -23.46 4.83 6.19
CA ILE A 118 -22.56 5.57 5.31
C ILE A 118 -23.31 6.69 4.56
N ASN A 119 -24.55 6.45 4.16
CA ASN A 119 -25.40 7.41 3.45
C ASN A 119 -25.72 8.66 4.29
N GLN A 120 -25.51 8.63 5.60
CA GLN A 120 -25.62 9.82 6.46
C GLN A 120 -24.60 10.91 6.07
N LEU A 121 -23.52 10.54 5.39
CA LEU A 121 -22.51 11.47 4.87
C LEU A 121 -22.80 11.97 3.45
N ILE A 122 -23.80 11.41 2.76
CA ILE A 122 -24.15 11.76 1.39
C ILE A 122 -25.06 12.99 1.39
N ASN A 123 -24.77 13.90 0.47
CA ASN A 123 -25.66 14.97 0.07
C ASN A 123 -25.47 15.21 -1.44
N GLU A 124 -26.19 16.17 -2.00
CA GLU A 124 -26.17 16.48 -3.44
C GLU A 124 -24.77 16.77 -4.02
N LYS A 125 -23.81 17.17 -3.18
CA LYS A 125 -22.44 17.51 -3.63
C LYS A 125 -21.50 16.31 -3.60
N ASN A 126 -21.72 15.37 -2.68
CA ASN A 126 -20.80 14.28 -2.44
C ASN A 126 -21.11 13.06 -3.33
N PHE A 127 -20.09 12.28 -3.67
CA PHE A 127 -20.24 11.06 -4.45
C PHE A 127 -19.18 10.03 -4.05
N PHE A 128 -19.46 8.75 -4.22
CA PHE A 128 -18.47 7.72 -3.94
C PHE A 128 -17.49 7.54 -5.09
N VAL A 129 -16.28 7.12 -4.76
CA VAL A 129 -15.22 6.82 -5.72
C VAL A 129 -14.52 5.53 -5.38
N TYR A 130 -14.06 4.82 -6.41
CA TYR A 130 -13.18 3.67 -6.27
C TYR A 130 -11.77 4.00 -6.78
N SER A 131 -10.79 3.15 -6.51
CA SER A 131 -9.44 3.21 -7.08
C SER A 131 -9.02 1.86 -7.65
N PRO A 132 -7.93 1.81 -8.44
CA PRO A 132 -7.37 0.54 -8.92
C PRO A 132 -7.00 -0.42 -7.79
N ILE A 133 -6.72 0.08 -6.58
CA ILE A 133 -6.32 -0.74 -5.42
C ILE A 133 -7.46 -1.63 -4.94
N HIS A 134 -8.72 -1.21 -5.09
CA HIS A 134 -9.87 -2.10 -4.83
C HIS A 134 -9.86 -3.33 -5.75
N ALA A 135 -9.44 -3.17 -7.00
CA ALA A 135 -9.34 -4.26 -7.94
C ALA A 135 -8.19 -5.22 -7.58
N GLU A 136 -7.06 -4.66 -7.15
CA GLU A 136 -5.90 -5.42 -6.67
C GLU A 136 -6.27 -6.30 -5.46
N GLU A 137 -7.05 -5.79 -4.51
CA GLU A 137 -7.46 -6.59 -3.35
C GLU A 137 -8.45 -7.71 -3.66
N ILE A 138 -9.31 -7.53 -4.68
CA ILE A 138 -10.22 -8.59 -5.15
C ILE A 138 -9.42 -9.76 -5.74
N ILE A 139 -8.43 -9.47 -6.59
CA ILE A 139 -7.66 -10.53 -7.26
C ILE A 139 -6.74 -11.30 -6.30
N ARG A 140 -6.52 -10.78 -5.09
CA ARG A 140 -5.79 -11.45 -4.01
C ARG A 140 -6.57 -12.59 -3.36
N ALA A 141 -7.88 -12.69 -3.57
CA ALA A 141 -8.71 -13.74 -2.97
C ALA A 141 -8.11 -15.14 -3.22
N THR A 142 -7.90 -15.90 -2.13
CA THR A 142 -7.08 -17.11 -2.13
C THR A 142 -7.70 -18.28 -2.90
N GLU A 143 -9.03 -18.30 -3.04
CA GLU A 143 -9.76 -19.33 -3.77
C GLU A 143 -10.46 -18.76 -5.01
N LYS A 144 -10.38 -19.49 -6.13
CA LYS A 144 -10.98 -19.08 -7.41
C LYS A 144 -12.50 -18.86 -7.32
N LYS A 145 -13.19 -19.63 -6.46
CA LYS A 145 -14.64 -19.49 -6.23
C LYS A 145 -14.95 -18.19 -5.49
N ASP A 146 -14.20 -17.89 -4.43
CA ASP A 146 -14.35 -16.67 -3.65
C ASP A 146 -14.04 -15.42 -4.47
N TYR A 147 -13.01 -15.49 -5.32
CA TYR A 147 -12.67 -14.44 -6.26
C TYR A 147 -13.84 -14.06 -7.17
N ILE A 148 -14.51 -15.04 -7.81
CA ILE A 148 -15.61 -14.75 -8.76
C ILE A 148 -16.79 -14.11 -8.03
N VAL A 149 -17.15 -14.64 -6.86
CA VAL A 149 -18.27 -14.12 -6.05
C VAL A 149 -17.97 -12.70 -5.60
N GLN A 150 -16.79 -12.45 -5.04
CA GLN A 150 -16.39 -11.12 -4.57
C GLN A 150 -16.25 -10.12 -5.71
N LYS A 151 -15.66 -10.54 -6.84
CA LYS A 151 -15.55 -9.73 -8.04
C LYS A 151 -16.92 -9.24 -8.50
N ASN A 152 -17.88 -10.14 -8.68
CA ASN A 152 -19.21 -9.78 -9.16
C ASN A 152 -19.93 -8.86 -8.17
N LYS A 153 -19.84 -9.18 -6.86
CA LYS A 153 -20.41 -8.35 -5.80
C LYS A 153 -19.88 -6.91 -5.85
N VAL A 154 -18.57 -6.73 -5.96
CA VAL A 154 -17.98 -5.38 -5.93
C VAL A 154 -18.23 -4.62 -7.24
N ILE A 155 -18.24 -5.31 -8.39
CA ILE A 155 -18.67 -4.71 -9.68
C ILE A 155 -20.09 -4.15 -9.55
N ASP A 156 -21.02 -4.94 -9.01
CA ASP A 156 -22.40 -4.53 -8.83
C ASP A 156 -22.51 -3.31 -7.90
N ILE A 157 -21.77 -3.30 -6.78
CA ILE A 157 -21.71 -2.18 -5.84
C ILE A 157 -21.18 -0.91 -6.51
N ILE A 158 -20.05 -0.99 -7.22
CA ILE A 158 -19.41 0.18 -7.84
C ILE A 158 -20.28 0.73 -8.97
N SER A 159 -20.82 -0.13 -9.82
CA SER A 159 -21.72 0.29 -10.91
C SER A 159 -22.97 0.98 -10.35
N LYS A 160 -23.62 0.35 -9.36
CA LYS A 160 -24.90 0.82 -8.80
C LYS A 160 -24.78 2.06 -7.93
N TYR A 161 -23.79 2.13 -7.03
CA TYR A 161 -23.71 3.18 -6.01
C TYR A 161 -22.59 4.19 -6.25
N PHE A 162 -21.55 3.84 -7.00
CA PHE A 162 -20.38 4.70 -7.26
C PHE A 162 -20.42 5.29 -8.67
N SER A 163 -21.37 4.85 -9.52
CA SER A 163 -21.51 5.28 -10.91
C SER A 163 -20.23 5.10 -11.72
N ASN A 164 -19.43 4.08 -11.38
CA ASN A 164 -18.12 3.81 -11.99
C ASN A 164 -17.15 5.02 -11.93
N ILE A 165 -17.22 5.82 -10.86
CA ILE A 165 -16.31 6.96 -10.68
C ILE A 165 -15.00 6.51 -10.03
N LEU A 166 -13.90 6.74 -10.74
CA LEU A 166 -12.53 6.37 -10.43
C LEU A 166 -11.74 7.59 -9.93
N VAL A 167 -10.94 7.39 -8.88
CA VAL A 167 -9.81 8.27 -8.52
C VAL A 167 -8.47 7.63 -8.88
N ILE A 168 -7.52 8.48 -9.25
CA ILE A 168 -6.13 8.09 -9.49
C ILE A 168 -5.27 8.78 -8.43
N GLU A 169 -4.25 8.08 -7.94
CA GLU A 169 -3.26 8.64 -7.00
C GLU A 169 -2.59 9.87 -7.63
N GLN A 170 -2.35 10.90 -6.81
CA GLN A 170 -1.68 12.16 -7.22
C GLN A 170 -2.37 12.95 -8.35
N ASP A 171 -3.55 12.52 -8.81
CA ASP A 171 -4.44 13.30 -9.68
C ASP A 171 -5.58 13.91 -8.85
N ASN A 172 -5.85 15.19 -9.09
CA ASN A 172 -6.95 15.92 -8.45
C ASN A 172 -8.27 15.78 -9.20
N ARG A 173 -8.26 15.14 -10.37
CA ARG A 173 -9.44 14.84 -11.18
C ARG A 173 -10.06 13.51 -10.78
N VAL A 174 -11.29 13.33 -11.26
CA VAL A 174 -12.02 12.07 -11.17
C VAL A 174 -12.44 11.64 -12.56
N TYR A 175 -12.53 10.34 -12.77
CA TYR A 175 -12.80 9.74 -14.07
C TYR A 175 -14.00 8.83 -14.00
N LYS A 176 -14.63 8.56 -15.15
CA LYS A 176 -15.55 7.44 -15.30
C LYS A 176 -14.84 6.31 -16.02
N GLU A 177 -14.91 5.12 -15.45
CA GLU A 177 -14.35 3.91 -16.05
C GLU A 177 -15.02 2.68 -15.44
N ASP A 178 -15.45 1.73 -16.26
CA ASP A 178 -15.97 0.45 -15.78
C ASP A 178 -14.93 -0.29 -14.95
N PHE A 179 -15.33 -0.77 -13.77
CA PHE A 179 -14.42 -1.34 -12.78
C PHE A 179 -13.68 -2.59 -13.29
N GLU A 180 -14.28 -3.33 -14.22
CA GLU A 180 -13.69 -4.48 -14.89
C GLU A 180 -12.36 -4.14 -15.57
N ASN A 181 -12.19 -2.91 -16.05
CA ASN A 181 -10.94 -2.44 -16.63
C ASN A 181 -9.83 -2.38 -15.56
N SER A 182 -10.16 -1.96 -14.34
CA SER A 182 -9.22 -1.99 -13.21
C SER A 182 -8.88 -3.43 -12.81
N ILE A 183 -9.84 -4.36 -12.84
CA ILE A 183 -9.58 -5.79 -12.60
C ILE A 183 -8.66 -6.40 -13.67
N GLU A 184 -8.94 -6.14 -14.95
CA GLU A 184 -8.09 -6.64 -16.04
C GLU A 184 -6.67 -6.07 -15.92
N ARG A 185 -6.53 -4.79 -15.54
CA ARG A 185 -5.22 -4.20 -15.27
C ARG A 185 -4.51 -4.85 -14.11
N ALA A 186 -5.21 -5.17 -13.02
CA ALA A 186 -4.62 -5.83 -11.86
C ALA A 186 -4.12 -7.24 -12.22
N ILE A 187 -4.93 -8.04 -12.92
CA ILE A 187 -4.57 -9.41 -13.35
C ILE A 187 -3.31 -9.40 -14.24
N ASN A 188 -3.22 -8.43 -15.15
CA ASN A 188 -2.12 -8.33 -16.10
C ASN A 188 -0.90 -7.58 -15.53
N ASN A 189 -0.90 -7.21 -14.25
CA ASN A 189 0.18 -6.44 -13.63
C ASN A 189 0.94 -7.27 -12.58
N PRO A 190 2.18 -7.71 -12.87
CA PRO A 190 2.96 -8.45 -11.90
C PRO A 190 3.50 -7.57 -10.76
N ILE A 191 3.37 -6.24 -10.83
CA ILE A 191 3.89 -5.33 -9.80
C ILE A 191 3.29 -5.66 -8.43
N GLN A 192 1.98 -5.93 -8.35
CA GLN A 192 1.33 -6.28 -7.09
C GLN A 192 1.95 -7.53 -6.47
N ARG A 193 2.12 -8.58 -7.28
CA ARG A 193 2.75 -9.86 -6.90
C ARG A 193 4.14 -9.64 -6.32
N ILE A 194 4.93 -8.77 -6.98
CA ILE A 194 6.28 -8.40 -6.55
C ILE A 194 6.23 -7.63 -5.21
N VAL A 195 5.34 -6.65 -5.08
CA VAL A 195 5.23 -5.83 -3.87
C VAL A 195 4.82 -6.66 -2.66
N ASP A 196 3.89 -7.60 -2.82
CA ASP A 196 3.49 -8.53 -1.74
C ASP A 196 4.67 -9.36 -1.23
N ILE A 197 5.55 -9.82 -2.14
CA ILE A 197 6.77 -10.56 -1.79
C ILE A 197 7.76 -9.64 -1.07
N VAL A 198 8.03 -8.47 -1.64
CA VAL A 198 8.93 -7.45 -1.07
C VAL A 198 8.52 -7.09 0.36
N LYS A 199 7.22 -6.92 0.61
CA LYS A 199 6.71 -6.60 1.96
C LYS A 199 6.89 -7.74 2.95
N VAL A 200 6.71 -8.98 2.52
CA VAL A 200 7.02 -10.12 3.40
C VAL A 200 8.52 -10.19 3.72
N LEU A 201 9.40 -9.91 2.75
CA LEU A 201 10.83 -9.80 3.02
C LEU A 201 11.13 -8.66 4.01
N ASP A 202 10.48 -7.50 3.87
CA ASP A 202 10.61 -6.37 4.81
C ASP A 202 10.17 -6.75 6.23
N PHE A 203 9.03 -7.44 6.36
CA PHE A 203 8.47 -7.84 7.65
C PHE A 203 9.40 -8.75 8.44
N TYR A 204 9.96 -9.75 7.76
CA TYR A 204 10.90 -10.70 8.36
C TYR A 204 12.34 -10.18 8.39
N GLU A 205 12.55 -8.90 8.05
CA GLU A 205 13.86 -8.25 8.09
C GLU A 205 14.89 -8.92 7.16
N LEU A 206 14.41 -9.54 6.08
CA LEU A 206 15.21 -10.17 5.04
C LEU A 206 15.57 -9.19 3.92
N SER A 207 14.97 -7.99 3.92
CA SER A 207 15.39 -6.89 3.07
C SER A 207 16.53 -6.08 3.73
N PRO A 208 17.53 -5.62 2.95
CA PRO A 208 18.53 -4.71 3.46
C PRO A 208 17.92 -3.32 3.66
N SER A 209 17.79 -2.88 4.91
CA SER A 209 17.35 -1.51 5.24
C SER A 209 18.19 -0.92 6.37
N PRO A 210 19.35 -0.30 6.05
CA PRO A 210 20.22 0.32 7.04
C PRO A 210 19.50 1.34 7.92
N THR A 211 18.54 2.08 7.35
CA THR A 211 17.74 3.07 8.08
C THR A 211 16.82 2.41 9.11
N ARG A 212 16.11 1.34 8.75
CA ARG A 212 15.27 0.57 9.68
C ARG A 212 16.11 0.05 10.84
N ASP A 213 17.26 -0.53 10.54
CA ASP A 213 18.13 -1.16 11.53
C ASP A 213 18.75 -0.10 12.46
N ALA A 214 19.15 1.06 11.92
CA ALA A 214 19.64 2.19 12.70
C ALA A 214 18.57 2.75 13.66
N ILE A 215 17.32 2.90 13.19
CA ILE A 215 16.19 3.33 14.04
C ILE A 215 15.95 2.34 15.17
N LYS A 216 15.87 1.03 14.86
CA LYS A 216 15.66 -0.02 15.88
C LYS A 216 16.76 -0.03 16.93
N ASN A 217 18.01 0.02 16.48
CA ASN A 217 19.17 0.08 17.37
C ASN A 217 19.12 1.30 18.30
N TYR A 218 18.78 2.47 17.75
CA TYR A 218 18.61 3.68 18.55
C TYR A 218 17.48 3.55 19.58
N LEU A 219 16.30 3.07 19.19
CA LEU A 219 15.16 2.88 20.10
C LEU A 219 15.49 1.91 21.23
N ASN A 220 16.20 0.82 20.93
CA ASN A 220 16.69 -0.14 21.92
C ASN A 220 17.68 0.50 22.90
N GLN A 221 18.62 1.31 22.41
CA GLN A 221 19.60 2.03 23.24
C GLN A 221 18.92 2.97 24.25
N ILE A 222 17.91 3.71 23.81
CA ILE A 222 17.16 4.65 24.67
C ILE A 222 16.03 3.98 25.46
N LYS A 223 15.84 2.66 25.30
CA LYS A 223 14.80 1.84 25.96
C LYS A 223 13.38 2.39 25.75
N VAL A 224 13.10 2.94 24.57
CA VAL A 224 11.76 3.43 24.19
C VAL A 224 11.06 2.36 23.37
N ASN A 225 9.83 2.04 23.78
CA ASN A 225 8.99 1.06 23.09
C ASN A 225 7.83 1.74 22.34
N ASN A 226 7.16 0.96 21.50
CA ASN A 226 6.00 1.42 20.73
C ASN A 226 4.83 1.91 21.60
N ILE A 227 4.60 1.34 22.79
CA ILE A 227 3.55 1.80 23.71
C ILE A 227 3.78 3.27 24.07
N THR A 228 5.03 3.63 24.36
CA THR A 228 5.41 5.01 24.67
C THR A 228 5.20 5.92 23.47
N LEU A 229 5.62 5.48 22.28
CA LEU A 229 5.50 6.27 21.05
C LEU A 229 4.04 6.46 20.62
N ASN A 230 3.18 5.44 20.74
CA ASN A 230 1.77 5.49 20.38
C ASN A 230 0.95 6.51 21.18
N ASN A 231 1.48 7.00 22.31
CA ASN A 231 0.85 8.03 23.14
C ASN A 231 1.32 9.45 22.81
N LEU A 232 2.21 9.62 21.81
CA LEU A 232 2.74 10.90 21.38
C LEU A 232 2.30 11.19 19.94
N SER A 233 2.07 12.46 19.61
CA SER A 233 1.97 12.89 18.23
C SER A 233 3.32 12.77 17.51
N ILE A 234 3.31 12.72 16.17
CA ILE A 234 4.57 12.70 15.39
C ILE A 234 5.43 13.92 15.74
N ALA A 235 4.84 15.12 15.86
CA ALA A 235 5.59 16.33 16.21
C ALA A 235 6.28 16.22 17.58
N GLU A 236 5.61 15.65 18.58
CA GLU A 236 6.19 15.39 19.90
C GLU A 236 7.30 14.32 19.83
N ILE A 237 7.13 13.25 19.06
CA ILE A 237 8.17 12.23 18.84
C ILE A 237 9.43 12.88 18.24
N LEU A 238 9.28 13.67 17.18
CA LEU A 238 10.41 14.31 16.50
C LEU A 238 11.08 15.38 17.37
N THR A 239 10.35 16.01 18.29
CA THR A 239 10.90 16.99 19.25
C THR A 239 11.63 16.30 20.39
N LYS A 240 11.02 15.27 20.97
CA LYS A 240 11.57 14.54 22.13
C LYS A 240 12.76 13.65 21.77
N PHE A 241 12.83 13.17 20.52
CA PHE A 241 13.87 12.27 20.04
C PHE A 241 14.56 12.86 18.80
N PRO A 242 15.55 13.77 18.96
CA PRO A 242 16.20 14.45 17.84
C PRO A 242 16.83 13.51 16.80
N LYS A 243 17.35 12.35 17.23
CA LYS A 243 17.89 11.35 16.30
C LYS A 243 16.81 10.74 15.41
N LEU A 244 15.59 10.52 15.92
CA LEU A 244 14.46 10.10 15.08
C LEU A 244 14.08 11.18 14.08
N LYS A 245 14.24 12.47 14.43
CA LYS A 245 14.03 13.58 13.51
C LYS A 245 15.04 13.59 12.37
N GLU A 246 16.31 13.27 12.63
CA GLU A 246 17.31 13.08 11.58
C GLU A 246 16.90 11.97 10.62
N TYR A 247 16.59 10.77 11.14
CA TYR A 247 16.14 9.65 10.31
C TYR A 247 14.86 9.96 9.53
N PHE A 248 13.89 10.62 10.16
CA PHE A 248 12.67 11.07 9.51
C PHE A 248 12.98 12.03 8.34
N ASN A 249 13.82 13.04 8.57
CA ASN A 249 14.21 13.98 7.54
C ASN A 249 14.91 13.28 6.36
N ASP A 250 15.76 12.30 6.63
CA ASP A 250 16.45 11.53 5.59
C ASP A 250 15.46 10.68 4.79
N ILE A 251 14.51 10.02 5.44
CA ILE A 251 13.44 9.27 4.76
C ILE A 251 12.61 10.21 3.88
N MET A 252 12.21 11.37 4.41
CA MET A 252 11.41 12.34 3.65
C MET A 252 12.18 12.96 2.47
N LYS A 253 13.48 13.26 2.64
CA LYS A 253 14.34 13.81 1.56
C LYS A 253 14.63 12.80 0.46
N ASN A 254 14.81 11.53 0.83
CA ASN A 254 15.09 10.45 -0.11
C ASN A 254 13.81 9.82 -0.67
N THR A 255 12.65 10.44 -0.45
CA THR A 255 11.40 10.04 -1.09
C THR A 255 11.63 10.07 -2.60
N SER A 256 11.66 8.89 -3.21
CA SER A 256 11.71 8.74 -4.66
C SER A 256 10.63 9.63 -5.30
N PRO A 257 10.87 10.25 -6.47
CA PRO A 257 9.80 10.98 -7.18
C PRO A 257 8.58 10.10 -7.50
N PHE A 258 8.73 8.78 -7.40
CA PHE A 258 7.64 7.81 -7.57
C PHE A 258 6.93 7.42 -6.26
N ASN A 259 7.41 7.87 -5.09
CA ASN A 259 6.80 7.59 -3.79
C ASN A 259 6.11 8.84 -3.26
N SER A 260 4.91 8.71 -2.69
CA SER A 260 4.24 9.83 -2.05
C SER A 260 4.88 10.15 -0.68
N ARG A 261 4.62 11.38 -0.18
CA ARG A 261 4.97 11.76 1.20
C ARG A 261 4.23 10.92 2.25
N ILE A 262 3.04 10.40 1.91
CA ILE A 262 2.26 9.50 2.78
C ILE A 262 3.02 8.18 2.94
N ASN A 263 3.51 7.57 1.86
CA ASN A 263 4.27 6.32 1.92
C ASN A 263 5.58 6.45 2.72
N SER A 264 6.33 7.53 2.50
CA SER A 264 7.55 7.81 3.30
C SER A 264 7.22 7.94 4.79
N LEU A 265 6.13 8.62 5.13
CA LEU A 265 5.70 8.73 6.52
C LEU A 265 5.20 7.38 7.06
N PHE A 266 4.44 6.60 6.29
CA PHE A 266 4.01 5.24 6.65
C PHE A 266 5.21 4.36 6.99
N SER A 267 6.24 4.38 6.15
CA SER A 267 7.48 3.62 6.34
C SER A 267 8.21 4.04 7.62
N PHE A 268 8.32 5.34 7.88
CA PHE A 268 8.88 5.83 9.15
C PHE A 268 8.08 5.33 10.37
N LEU A 269 6.74 5.42 10.31
CA LEU A 269 5.86 4.95 11.38
C LEU A 269 6.01 3.44 11.62
N ASP A 270 6.16 2.65 10.55
CA ASP A 270 6.43 1.21 10.66
C ASP A 270 7.78 0.92 11.34
N TYR A 271 8.83 1.66 10.98
CA TYR A 271 10.17 1.47 11.55
C TYR A 271 10.24 1.79 13.05
N ILE A 272 9.47 2.77 13.51
CA ILE A 272 9.38 3.09 14.95
C ILE A 272 8.30 2.26 15.68
N GLY A 273 7.54 1.43 14.96
CA GLY A 273 6.48 0.58 15.50
C GLY A 273 5.19 1.34 15.89
N TYR A 274 4.93 2.51 15.31
CA TYR A 274 3.81 3.38 15.64
C TYR A 274 2.49 2.83 15.08
N PHE A 275 1.63 2.32 15.97
CA PHE A 275 0.42 1.55 15.64
C PHE A 275 0.65 0.46 14.58
N SER A 276 1.86 -0.11 14.52
CA SER A 276 2.21 -1.10 13.49
C SER A 276 1.52 -2.46 13.73
N GLU A 277 1.45 -3.24 12.65
CA GLU A 277 0.91 -4.59 12.69
C GLU A 277 1.99 -5.57 13.16
N LYS A 278 1.62 -6.49 14.07
CA LYS A 278 2.55 -7.45 14.67
C LYS A 278 2.45 -8.82 14.03
N ASN A 279 1.43 -9.06 13.21
CA ASN A 279 1.18 -10.34 12.57
C ASN A 279 1.56 -10.28 11.09
N ALA A 280 2.43 -11.21 10.64
CA ALA A 280 2.89 -11.30 9.27
C ALA A 280 1.77 -11.40 8.22
N LYS A 281 0.71 -12.15 8.53
CA LYS A 281 -0.47 -12.30 7.64
C LYS A 281 -1.20 -10.96 7.48
N ARG A 282 -1.27 -10.18 8.55
CA ARG A 282 -1.88 -8.84 8.54
C ARG A 282 -0.92 -7.77 8.00
N PHE A 283 0.38 -8.02 7.98
CA PHE A 283 1.37 -7.09 7.43
C PHE A 283 1.26 -6.91 5.90
N LYS A 284 0.80 -7.93 5.16
CA LYS A 284 0.44 -7.73 3.74
C LYS A 284 -0.70 -6.73 3.58
N SER A 285 -1.70 -6.78 4.45
CA SER A 285 -2.80 -5.81 4.48
C SER A 285 -2.27 -4.39 4.67
N SER A 286 -1.24 -4.19 5.50
CA SER A 286 -0.72 -2.85 5.78
C SER A 286 -0.11 -2.11 4.60
N PHE A 287 0.21 -2.79 3.49
CA PHE A 287 0.60 -2.10 2.25
C PHE A 287 -0.61 -1.48 1.55
N TYR A 288 -1.71 -2.23 1.43
CA TYR A 288 -2.96 -1.73 0.84
C TYR A 288 -3.57 -0.64 1.72
N ASP A 289 -3.41 -0.75 3.03
CA ASP A 289 -3.75 0.32 3.97
C ASP A 289 -3.04 1.64 3.60
N CYS A 290 -1.73 1.61 3.32
CA CYS A 290 -1.00 2.80 2.87
C CYS A 290 -1.56 3.33 1.56
N LEU A 291 -1.77 2.46 0.58
CA LEU A 291 -2.30 2.85 -0.72
C LEU A 291 -3.71 3.44 -0.61
N HIS A 292 -4.60 2.90 0.20
CA HIS A 292 -5.92 3.48 0.44
C HIS A 292 -5.81 4.90 1.00
N VAL A 293 -4.88 5.13 1.93
CA VAL A 293 -4.62 6.46 2.47
C VAL A 293 -4.04 7.41 1.41
N GLU A 294 -3.23 6.92 0.48
CA GLU A 294 -2.72 7.69 -0.67
C GLU A 294 -3.83 8.04 -1.67
N TYR A 295 -4.64 7.08 -2.08
CA TYR A 295 -5.72 7.32 -3.05
C TYR A 295 -6.84 8.19 -2.48
N ALA A 296 -7.08 8.13 -1.17
CA ALA A 296 -8.02 9.00 -0.48
C ALA A 296 -7.47 10.43 -0.23
N GLU A 297 -6.19 10.69 -0.51
CA GLU A 297 -5.62 12.03 -0.44
C GLU A 297 -6.38 13.01 -1.34
N GLY A 298 -6.85 14.12 -0.76
CA GLY A 298 -7.61 15.16 -1.45
C GLY A 298 -9.09 14.84 -1.65
N THR A 299 -9.55 13.66 -1.23
CA THR A 299 -10.99 13.35 -1.14
C THR A 299 -11.62 14.06 0.06
N LYS A 300 -12.96 14.11 0.11
CA LYS A 300 -13.66 14.67 1.26
C LYS A 300 -13.46 13.81 2.49
N TYR A 301 -13.75 12.52 2.35
CA TYR A 301 -13.74 11.57 3.45
C TYR A 301 -13.07 10.26 3.03
N PHE A 302 -12.20 9.76 3.90
CA PHE A 302 -11.73 8.39 3.93
C PHE A 302 -12.49 7.62 5.03
N ILE A 303 -13.03 6.44 4.69
CA ILE A 303 -13.78 5.61 5.64
C ILE A 303 -13.17 4.20 5.68
N THR A 304 -12.90 3.69 6.90
CA THR A 304 -12.36 2.34 7.12
C THR A 304 -13.00 1.66 8.33
N LYS A 305 -13.08 0.33 8.33
CA LYS A 305 -13.41 -0.49 9.52
C LYS A 305 -12.18 -0.89 10.34
N ASP A 306 -10.97 -0.52 9.92
CA ASP A 306 -9.76 -0.76 10.70
C ASP A 306 -9.45 0.42 11.62
N LYS A 307 -9.51 0.17 12.93
CA LYS A 307 -9.27 1.19 13.96
C LYS A 307 -7.85 1.74 13.94
N LYS A 308 -6.85 0.89 13.70
CA LYS A 308 -5.44 1.30 13.63
C LYS A 308 -5.21 2.11 12.37
N LEU A 309 -5.77 1.69 11.23
CA LEU A 309 -5.67 2.43 9.98
C LEU A 309 -6.33 3.80 10.09
N ALA A 310 -7.53 3.89 10.67
CA ALA A 310 -8.19 5.17 10.91
C ALA A 310 -7.32 6.11 11.76
N LYS A 311 -6.66 5.58 12.80
CA LYS A 311 -5.77 6.38 13.65
C LYS A 311 -4.50 6.81 12.92
N ARG A 312 -3.91 5.94 12.09
CA ARG A 312 -2.75 6.27 11.26
C ARG A 312 -3.11 7.33 10.22
N ALA A 313 -4.22 7.17 9.51
CA ALA A 313 -4.71 8.14 8.53
C ALA A 313 -4.97 9.52 9.16
N GLU A 314 -5.63 9.56 10.33
CA GLU A 314 -5.83 10.79 11.11
C GLU A 314 -4.49 11.50 11.38
N VAL A 315 -3.52 10.77 11.94
CA VAL A 315 -2.22 11.33 12.34
C VAL A 315 -1.40 11.78 11.12
N ILE A 316 -1.40 10.99 10.05
CA ILE A 316 -0.70 11.30 8.80
C ILE A 316 -1.28 12.54 8.14
N TYR A 317 -2.61 12.58 7.96
CA TYR A 317 -3.26 13.70 7.32
C TYR A 317 -3.12 14.99 8.13
N ASN A 318 -3.19 14.93 9.47
CA ASN A 318 -2.92 16.09 10.31
C ASN A 318 -1.47 16.56 10.17
N PHE A 319 -0.50 15.65 10.21
CA PHE A 319 0.92 16.00 10.16
C PHE A 319 1.35 16.55 8.79
N LEU A 320 0.81 16.01 7.70
CA LEU A 320 1.10 16.46 6.34
C LEU A 320 0.18 17.60 5.86
N ASN A 321 -0.75 18.06 6.70
CA ASN A 321 -1.77 19.06 6.37
C ASN A 321 -2.65 18.69 5.16
N ILE A 322 -3.08 17.43 5.10
CA ILE A 322 -3.99 16.91 4.07
C ILE A 322 -5.44 17.15 4.50
N ARG A 323 -6.26 17.64 3.57
CA ARG A 323 -7.63 18.10 3.86
C ARG A 323 -8.62 16.98 4.13
N THR A 324 -8.37 15.77 3.65
CA THR A 324 -9.24 14.60 3.79
C THR A 324 -9.67 14.37 5.24
N GLY A 325 -10.98 14.30 5.50
CA GLY A 325 -11.54 13.87 6.77
C GLY A 325 -11.51 12.35 6.92
N VAL A 326 -11.48 11.84 8.15
CA VAL A 326 -11.33 10.40 8.42
C VAL A 326 -12.45 9.90 9.32
N TYR A 327 -13.15 8.87 8.88
CA TYR A 327 -14.15 8.15 9.67
C TYR A 327 -13.73 6.71 9.92
N PHE A 328 -13.93 6.28 11.16
CA PHE A 328 -13.87 4.88 11.55
C PHE A 328 -15.29 4.33 11.65
N LEU A 329 -15.59 3.29 10.87
CA LEU A 329 -16.89 2.62 10.88
C LEU A 329 -16.88 1.46 11.87
N ASN A 330 -17.72 1.54 12.91
CA ASN A 330 -17.79 0.58 14.00
C ASN A 330 -19.24 0.17 14.30
N LYS A 331 -19.59 -1.10 14.04
CA LYS A 331 -20.87 -1.71 14.43
C LYS A 331 -22.08 -0.79 14.22
N ASN A 332 -22.19 -0.21 13.01
CA ASN A 332 -23.26 0.69 12.58
C ASN A 332 -23.14 2.17 13.03
N LYS A 333 -21.97 2.62 13.45
CA LYS A 333 -21.71 4.04 13.73
C LYS A 333 -20.46 4.53 13.01
N LEU A 334 -20.55 5.76 12.49
CA LEU A 334 -19.40 6.52 12.01
C LEU A 334 -18.80 7.32 13.17
N GLU A 335 -17.58 6.98 13.54
CA GLU A 335 -16.77 7.74 14.49
C GLU A 335 -15.82 8.65 13.73
N LEU A 336 -16.05 9.96 13.80
CA LEU A 336 -15.14 10.95 13.23
C LEU A 336 -13.79 10.95 13.96
N LYS A 337 -12.71 10.80 13.21
CA LYS A 337 -11.32 10.83 13.72
C LYS A 337 -10.59 12.10 13.33
N LYS A 338 -10.84 12.60 12.12
CA LYS A 338 -10.29 13.85 11.62
C LYS A 338 -11.37 14.60 10.84
N GLU A 339 -11.58 15.86 11.18
CA GLU A 339 -12.44 16.76 10.41
C GLU A 339 -11.88 17.05 9.01
N TYR A 340 -12.78 17.25 8.06
CA TYR A 340 -12.40 17.77 6.76
C TYR A 340 -12.17 19.28 6.88
N ASN A 341 -10.97 19.74 6.53
CA ASN A 341 -10.59 21.15 6.68
C ASN A 341 -10.59 21.84 5.31
N LEU A 342 -11.37 22.92 5.18
CA LEU A 342 -11.43 23.75 3.98
C LEU A 342 -10.28 24.77 3.89
N GLU A 343 -9.67 25.13 5.02
CA GLU A 343 -8.67 26.20 5.10
C GLU A 343 -7.25 25.67 4.89
N ILE A 344 -6.52 26.34 4.00
CA ILE A 344 -5.05 26.35 4.01
C ILE A 344 -4.69 27.41 5.05
N SER A 345 -4.15 27.03 6.20
CA SER A 345 -3.28 27.94 6.92
C SER A 345 -2.09 28.22 6.00
N GLN A 346 -2.07 29.44 5.46
CA GLN A 346 -1.10 30.01 4.52
C GLN A 346 0.35 29.75 4.91
#